data_AF-A0A918JMR3-F1
#
_entry.id   AF-A0A918JMR3-F1
#
_cell.length_a   1.000
_cell.length_b   1.000
_cell.length_c   1.000
_cell.angle_alpha   90.00
_cell.angle_beta   90.00
_cell.angle_gamma   90.00
#
_symmetry.space_group_name_H-M   'P 1'
#
loop_
_entity.id
_entity.type
_entity.pdbx_description
1 polymer ?
#
loop_
_entity_poly.entity_id
_entity_poly.type
_entity_poly.pdbx_seq_one_letter_code
_entity_poly.pdbx_strand_id
1 'polypeptide(L)'
;MKNVLTSAVAALSLVSGVVQAAPIESGSGWISSDRFGYEGTITVYSDAGLANQVDLINVSERDLSLYSIFGNPGVGADAAIAMGSWWYSTAVDGTGAPRGNGWGNTHGNTGAGFMQYYNAASYSDPAALQDVSFGFDNFNGTHWTDFLFSMSVRNGDSASRLSAPSNVADAGTFLELDIDLHATGLEGLQIGNMIEANGDPLGVTGSMSGLFLGSETQNGQTNDGLYYVFDFDLNMDNWAYANRDDLVGIEYASSTFAVNVSQVPEPGVLGLFGLSLIGLAIRRRKSA
;
A
#
# COMPACT_ATOMS: atom_id res chain seq x y z
N MET A 1 -73.51 12.59 20.78
CA MET A 1 -72.13 12.96 21.18
C MET A 1 -71.61 11.91 22.16
N LYS A 2 -70.65 11.07 21.75
CA LYS A 2 -69.73 10.35 22.66
C LYS A 2 -68.53 9.83 21.85
N ASN A 3 -67.37 10.14 22.38
CA ASN A 3 -66.04 10.24 21.77
C ASN A 3 -65.51 8.98 21.09
N VAL A 4 -64.94 9.14 19.88
CA VAL A 4 -64.07 8.17 19.22
C VAL A 4 -62.66 8.35 19.80
N LEU A 5 -62.14 7.34 20.52
CA LEU A 5 -60.74 7.28 20.91
C LEU A 5 -59.93 6.80 19.71
N THR A 6 -59.19 7.70 19.09
CA THR A 6 -58.23 7.38 18.02
C THR A 6 -56.91 6.96 18.68
N SER A 7 -56.63 5.65 18.71
CA SER A 7 -55.34 5.12 19.16
C SER A 7 -54.27 5.40 18.08
N ALA A 8 -53.38 6.36 18.35
CA ALA A 8 -52.20 6.60 17.52
C ALA A 8 -51.13 5.54 17.81
N VAL A 9 -50.99 4.57 16.90
CA VAL A 9 -49.85 3.66 16.86
C VAL A 9 -48.66 4.44 16.30
N ALA A 10 -47.74 4.86 17.18
CA ALA A 10 -46.47 5.42 16.76
C ALA A 10 -45.55 4.28 16.32
N ALA A 11 -45.32 4.15 15.01
CA ALA A 11 -44.31 3.28 14.46
C ALA A 11 -42.92 3.83 14.81
N LEU A 12 -42.20 3.15 15.72
CA LEU A 12 -40.78 3.39 15.94
C LEU A 12 -40.04 2.70 14.78
N SER A 13 -39.67 3.47 13.75
CA SER A 13 -38.68 3.04 12.77
C SER A 13 -37.32 2.97 13.47
N LEU A 14 -36.93 1.78 13.92
CA LEU A 14 -35.55 1.46 14.28
C LEU A 14 -34.71 1.60 13.01
N VAL A 15 -34.08 2.76 12.84
CA VAL A 15 -33.02 2.92 11.86
C VAL A 15 -31.84 2.11 12.41
N SER A 16 -31.65 0.91 11.86
CA SER A 16 -30.42 0.12 12.03
C SER A 16 -29.29 0.89 11.34
N GLY A 17 -28.83 1.98 11.95
CA GLY A 17 -27.62 2.65 11.51
C GLY A 17 -26.50 1.66 11.71
N VAL A 18 -25.95 1.13 10.61
CA VAL A 18 -24.65 0.46 10.65
C VAL A 18 -23.69 1.54 11.15
N VAL A 19 -23.25 1.42 12.40
CA VAL A 19 -22.19 2.26 12.93
C VAL A 19 -20.93 1.79 12.21
N GLN A 20 -20.65 2.38 11.05
CA GLN A 20 -19.36 2.23 10.40
C GLN A 20 -18.36 2.93 11.29
N ALA A 21 -17.40 2.17 11.84
CA ALA A 21 -16.29 2.78 12.55
C ALA A 21 -15.58 3.73 11.57
N ALA A 22 -15.19 4.91 12.04
CA ALA A 22 -14.35 5.78 11.23
C ALA A 22 -13.02 5.04 10.94
N PRO A 23 -12.41 5.29 9.76
CA PRO A 23 -11.10 4.74 9.47
C PRO A 23 -10.10 5.17 10.55
N ILE A 24 -9.25 4.24 10.95
CA ILE A 24 -8.16 4.50 11.87
C ILE A 24 -6.95 4.85 11.02
N GLU A 25 -6.48 6.09 11.12
CA GLU A 25 -5.30 6.57 10.41
C GLU A 25 -4.23 7.05 11.39
N SER A 26 -2.97 6.81 11.05
CA SER A 26 -1.81 7.18 11.85
C SER A 26 -0.62 7.43 10.95
N GLY A 27 0.20 8.43 11.28
CA GLY A 27 1.51 8.63 10.67
C GLY A 27 2.56 7.60 11.14
N SER A 28 2.15 6.55 11.86
CA SER A 28 3.04 5.51 12.34
C SER A 28 2.41 4.13 12.23
N GLY A 29 3.19 3.18 11.71
CA GLY A 29 2.74 1.86 11.33
C GLY A 29 3.82 1.14 10.52
N TRP A 30 3.44 0.04 9.90
CA TRP A 30 4.29 -0.61 8.91
C TRP A 30 3.48 -1.35 7.85
N ILE A 31 4.09 -1.50 6.68
CA ILE A 31 3.70 -2.41 5.62
C ILE A 31 4.94 -3.13 5.13
N SER A 32 4.85 -4.44 4.95
CA SER A 32 5.86 -5.27 4.33
C SER A 32 5.16 -6.34 3.50
N SER A 33 5.28 -6.26 2.18
CA SER A 33 4.55 -7.15 1.29
C SER A 33 5.31 -7.33 -0.03
N ASP A 34 5.46 -8.59 -0.44
CA ASP A 34 5.94 -8.97 -1.77
C ASP A 34 4.79 -9.37 -2.71
N ARG A 35 3.53 -9.15 -2.26
CA ARG A 35 2.32 -9.68 -2.91
C ARG A 35 1.84 -8.86 -4.09
N PHE A 36 2.16 -7.58 -4.11
CA PHE A 36 1.54 -6.67 -5.06
C PHE A 36 2.21 -6.76 -6.43
N GLY A 37 1.48 -6.36 -7.45
CA GLY A 37 2.01 -6.07 -8.76
C GLY A 37 1.63 -4.68 -9.21
N TYR A 38 2.17 -4.27 -10.35
CA TYR A 38 1.81 -3.02 -11.02
C TYR A 38 1.95 -3.11 -12.53
N GLU A 39 1.20 -2.25 -13.21
CA GLU A 39 1.25 -2.03 -14.65
C GLU A 39 0.87 -0.58 -14.96
N GLY A 40 1.13 -0.11 -16.17
CA GLY A 40 0.75 1.24 -16.58
C GLY A 40 1.71 1.81 -17.62
N THR A 41 2.10 3.08 -17.48
CA THR A 41 2.90 3.75 -18.52
C THR A 41 4.04 4.59 -17.97
N ILE A 42 5.04 4.78 -18.81
CA ILE A 42 6.13 5.75 -18.62
C ILE A 42 6.19 6.63 -19.86
N THR A 43 5.99 7.93 -19.69
CA THR A 43 6.17 8.93 -20.75
C THR A 43 7.53 9.59 -20.58
N VAL A 44 8.33 9.58 -21.64
CA VAL A 44 9.70 10.12 -21.63
C VAL A 44 9.70 11.50 -22.27
N TYR A 45 10.39 12.46 -21.66
CA TYR A 45 10.54 13.83 -22.12
C TYR A 45 12.02 14.24 -22.20
N SER A 46 12.36 15.07 -23.18
CA SER A 46 13.72 15.61 -23.34
C SER A 46 13.94 16.94 -22.61
N ASP A 47 12.93 17.45 -21.92
CA ASP A 47 13.00 18.72 -21.22
C ASP A 47 12.25 18.71 -19.89
N ALA A 48 12.72 19.51 -18.95
CA ALA A 48 12.14 19.66 -17.61
C ALA A 48 10.73 20.26 -17.61
N GLY A 49 10.34 20.95 -18.69
CA GLY A 49 9.00 21.53 -18.84
C GLY A 49 7.96 20.51 -19.32
N LEU A 50 8.37 19.26 -19.56
CA LEU A 50 7.53 18.17 -20.05
C LEU A 50 6.80 18.53 -21.36
N ALA A 51 7.42 19.35 -22.21
CA ALA A 51 6.82 19.84 -23.44
C ALA A 51 7.17 18.99 -24.67
N ASN A 52 8.31 18.32 -24.66
CA ASN A 52 8.84 17.53 -25.77
C ASN A 52 8.88 16.06 -25.40
N GLN A 53 7.75 15.37 -25.64
CA GLN A 53 7.67 13.93 -25.48
C GLN A 53 8.57 13.22 -26.50
N VAL A 54 9.37 12.29 -26.02
CA VAL A 54 10.31 11.47 -26.79
C VAL A 54 9.75 10.07 -27.01
N ASP A 55 9.10 9.50 -26.00
CA ASP A 55 8.60 8.12 -26.04
C ASP A 55 7.40 7.91 -25.12
N LEU A 56 6.69 6.79 -25.32
CA LEU A 56 5.68 6.26 -24.43
C LEU A 56 5.87 4.75 -24.31
N ILE A 57 6.18 4.29 -23.09
CA ILE A 57 6.48 2.90 -22.79
C ILE A 57 5.32 2.33 -21.98
N ASN A 58 4.74 1.23 -22.46
CA ASN A 58 3.78 0.46 -21.69
C ASN A 58 4.52 -0.53 -20.78
N VAL A 59 4.12 -0.57 -19.52
CA VAL A 59 4.62 -1.49 -18.50
C VAL A 59 3.49 -2.45 -18.17
N SER A 60 3.78 -3.75 -18.17
CA SER A 60 2.80 -4.78 -17.81
C SER A 60 3.42 -5.75 -16.81
N GLU A 61 2.58 -6.29 -15.93
CA GLU A 61 2.88 -7.45 -15.07
C GLU A 61 4.21 -7.34 -14.31
N ARG A 62 4.40 -6.27 -13.52
CA ARG A 62 5.58 -6.13 -12.67
C ARG A 62 5.29 -6.55 -11.25
N ASP A 63 6.20 -7.33 -10.66
CA ASP A 63 6.16 -7.65 -9.22
C ASP A 63 6.55 -6.41 -8.40
N LEU A 64 5.87 -6.17 -7.28
CA LEU A 64 6.19 -5.12 -6.31
C LEU A 64 6.46 -5.70 -4.93
N SER A 65 7.66 -5.42 -4.47
CA SER A 65 8.07 -5.47 -3.07
C SER A 65 7.93 -4.09 -2.45
N LEU A 66 7.03 -3.97 -1.48
CA LEU A 66 6.76 -2.74 -0.75
C LEU A 66 7.07 -2.93 0.73
N TYR A 67 8.08 -2.20 1.20
CA TYR A 67 8.50 -2.15 2.60
C TYR A 67 8.53 -0.69 3.07
N SER A 68 7.61 -0.33 3.96
CA SER A 68 7.63 0.98 4.62
C SER A 68 7.47 0.77 6.11
N ILE A 69 8.54 0.98 6.89
CA ILE A 69 8.59 0.72 8.33
C ILE A 69 9.16 1.94 9.02
N PHE A 70 8.34 2.62 9.84
CA PHE A 70 8.85 3.66 10.75
C PHE A 70 8.17 3.61 12.12
N GLY A 71 8.96 3.26 13.16
CA GLY A 71 8.54 3.22 14.56
C GLY A 71 8.86 1.94 15.34
N ASN A 72 9.41 0.89 14.71
CA ASN A 72 9.76 -0.37 15.37
C ASN A 72 11.27 -0.70 15.24
N PRO A 73 12.06 -0.62 16.33
CA PRO A 73 13.51 -0.90 16.31
C PRO A 73 13.87 -2.38 16.13
N GLY A 74 12.89 -3.30 16.12
CA GLY A 74 13.11 -4.75 16.02
C GLY A 74 13.12 -5.33 14.60
N VAL A 75 12.68 -4.56 13.59
CA VAL A 75 12.60 -4.99 12.19
C VAL A 75 13.40 -3.99 11.36
N GLY A 76 14.66 -4.31 11.03
CA GLY A 76 15.53 -3.59 10.08
C GLY A 76 15.42 -2.06 10.10
N ALA A 77 16.30 -1.40 10.86
CA ALA A 77 16.18 0.00 11.29
C ALA A 77 16.36 1.08 10.20
N ASP A 78 15.41 1.20 9.25
CA ASP A 78 15.00 2.39 8.47
C ASP A 78 14.46 1.89 7.11
N ALA A 79 13.23 2.19 6.70
CA ALA A 79 12.74 1.67 5.41
C ALA A 79 11.69 2.55 4.72
N ALA A 80 11.99 2.96 3.49
CA ALA A 80 11.01 3.10 2.42
C ALA A 80 11.58 2.43 1.17
N ILE A 81 11.02 1.30 0.76
CA ILE A 81 11.50 0.53 -0.40
C ILE A 81 10.30 0.09 -1.22
N ALA A 82 10.20 0.62 -2.43
CA ALA A 82 9.32 0.14 -3.49
C ALA A 82 10.22 -0.36 -4.62
N MET A 83 10.19 -1.65 -4.89
CA MET A 83 11.15 -2.29 -5.79
C MET A 83 10.55 -3.51 -6.50
N GLY A 84 11.03 -3.80 -7.71
CA GLY A 84 10.77 -5.10 -8.33
C GLY A 84 11.30 -6.27 -7.49
N SER A 85 10.52 -7.35 -7.33
CA SER A 85 10.89 -8.51 -6.50
C SER A 85 11.98 -9.40 -7.14
N TRP A 86 13.14 -8.82 -7.43
CA TRP A 86 14.20 -9.38 -8.26
C TRP A 86 14.90 -10.60 -7.67
N TRP A 87 14.73 -10.89 -6.37
CA TRP A 87 15.43 -12.00 -5.72
C TRP A 87 14.77 -13.36 -5.90
N TYR A 88 13.47 -13.42 -6.20
CA TYR A 88 12.77 -14.68 -6.36
C TYR A 88 13.22 -15.42 -7.63
N SER A 89 13.35 -16.74 -7.52
CA SER A 89 13.93 -17.59 -8.55
C SER A 89 13.23 -18.94 -8.55
N THR A 90 13.02 -19.52 -9.73
CA THR A 90 12.51 -20.90 -9.92
C THR A 90 13.56 -21.80 -10.58
N ALA A 91 14.74 -21.26 -10.90
CA ALA A 91 15.72 -21.96 -11.70
C ALA A 91 16.82 -22.62 -10.87
N VAL A 92 17.09 -23.90 -11.17
CA VAL A 92 18.22 -24.67 -10.63
C VAL A 92 19.29 -24.93 -11.70
N ASP A 93 20.52 -25.14 -11.26
CA ASP A 93 21.66 -25.51 -12.10
C ASP A 93 21.66 -27.02 -12.41
N GLY A 94 22.68 -27.48 -13.14
CA GLY A 94 22.83 -28.89 -13.51
C GLY A 94 23.03 -29.86 -12.33
N THR A 95 23.23 -29.35 -11.11
CA THR A 95 23.35 -30.13 -9.87
C THR A 95 22.09 -30.06 -9.01
N GLY A 96 21.09 -29.27 -9.41
CA GLY A 96 19.86 -29.03 -8.65
C GLY A 96 19.97 -27.88 -7.63
N ALA A 97 21.06 -27.12 -7.60
CA ALA A 97 21.20 -25.97 -6.71
C ALA A 97 20.59 -24.70 -7.35
N PRO A 98 20.06 -23.73 -6.57
CA PRO A 98 19.53 -22.48 -7.12
C PRO A 98 20.58 -21.75 -7.97
N ARG A 99 20.20 -21.28 -9.16
CA ARG A 99 21.10 -20.52 -10.06
C ARG A 99 21.46 -19.13 -9.54
N GLY A 100 20.83 -18.71 -8.44
CA GLY A 100 20.91 -17.39 -7.85
C GLY A 100 19.61 -16.61 -7.99
N ASN A 101 19.64 -15.40 -7.46
CA ASN A 101 18.52 -14.47 -7.40
C ASN A 101 17.99 -14.11 -8.79
N GLY A 102 16.66 -14.11 -8.93
CA GLY A 102 15.99 -13.58 -10.12
C GLY A 102 16.03 -14.45 -11.37
N TRP A 103 16.63 -15.64 -11.31
CA TRP A 103 16.65 -16.55 -12.46
C TRP A 103 15.28 -17.17 -12.70
N GLY A 104 14.76 -16.99 -13.91
CA GLY A 104 13.40 -17.42 -14.27
C GLY A 104 12.32 -16.41 -13.89
N ASN A 105 12.63 -15.38 -13.09
CA ASN A 105 11.70 -14.30 -12.80
C ASN A 105 11.70 -13.29 -13.96
N THR A 106 10.61 -13.28 -14.73
CA THR A 106 10.41 -12.38 -15.86
C THR A 106 9.85 -11.01 -15.45
N HIS A 107 9.27 -10.90 -14.24
CA HIS A 107 8.46 -9.75 -13.83
C HIS A 107 9.20 -8.86 -12.82
N GLY A 108 10.00 -9.43 -11.93
CA GLY A 108 10.68 -8.72 -10.85
C GLY A 108 12.14 -8.33 -11.10
N ASN A 109 12.84 -8.94 -12.07
CA ASN A 109 14.32 -8.83 -12.16
C ASN A 109 14.84 -7.94 -13.31
N THR A 110 14.14 -7.90 -14.46
CA THR A 110 14.59 -7.14 -15.64
C THR A 110 13.46 -6.66 -16.56
N GLY A 111 13.71 -5.58 -17.30
CA GLY A 111 12.93 -5.04 -18.40
C GLY A 111 12.25 -3.69 -18.08
N ALA A 112 11.54 -3.16 -19.08
CA ALA A 112 10.79 -1.91 -18.96
C ALA A 112 9.85 -1.88 -17.75
N GLY A 113 9.93 -0.82 -16.96
CA GLY A 113 9.11 -0.62 -15.76
C GLY A 113 9.70 -1.17 -14.48
N PHE A 114 10.85 -1.87 -14.50
CA PHE A 114 11.55 -2.17 -13.26
C PHE A 114 11.89 -0.86 -12.53
N MET A 115 11.43 -0.74 -11.29
CA MET A 115 11.75 0.38 -10.43
C MET A 115 12.49 -0.09 -9.18
N GLN A 116 13.29 0.82 -8.63
CA GLN A 116 13.96 0.65 -7.36
C GLN A 116 14.07 2.00 -6.66
N TYR A 117 13.43 2.10 -5.50
CA TYR A 117 13.60 3.19 -4.55
C TYR A 117 14.08 2.63 -3.20
N TYR A 118 14.96 3.35 -2.51
CA TYR A 118 15.41 3.04 -1.16
C TYR A 118 15.40 4.30 -0.31
N ASN A 119 15.11 4.16 0.99
CA ASN A 119 15.90 4.87 1.99
C ASN A 119 15.99 4.12 3.34
N ALA A 120 17.21 3.66 3.63
CA ALA A 120 17.74 3.18 4.92
C ALA A 120 19.24 3.56 4.96
N ALA A 121 19.84 4.36 5.85
CA ALA A 121 19.47 4.77 7.21
C ALA A 121 19.98 6.19 7.58
N SER A 122 19.37 6.75 8.63
CA SER A 122 19.35 8.13 9.10
C SER A 122 18.31 9.00 8.39
N TYR A 123 17.16 9.09 9.05
CA TYR A 123 16.17 10.17 9.03
C TYR A 123 16.77 11.58 9.24
N SER A 124 17.96 11.87 8.71
CA SER A 124 18.62 13.18 8.74
C SER A 124 18.11 14.13 7.68
N ASP A 125 17.34 13.64 6.70
CA ASP A 125 16.54 14.53 5.85
C ASP A 125 15.04 14.15 5.81
N PRO A 126 14.29 14.44 6.88
CA PRO A 126 12.84 14.31 6.90
C PRO A 126 12.13 15.19 5.84
N ALA A 127 12.84 16.00 5.05
CA ALA A 127 12.22 16.77 3.96
C ALA A 127 11.88 15.91 2.73
N ALA A 128 12.50 14.73 2.57
CA ALA A 128 12.34 13.89 1.39
C ALA A 128 11.12 12.94 1.46
N LEU A 129 10.69 12.53 2.67
CA LEU A 129 9.47 11.75 2.89
C LEU A 129 8.39 12.65 3.47
N GLN A 130 7.31 12.83 2.74
CA GLN A 130 6.16 13.65 3.13
C GLN A 130 4.90 12.78 3.12
N ASP A 131 3.91 13.18 3.91
CA ASP A 131 2.53 12.65 3.84
C ASP A 131 2.40 11.12 3.94
N VAL A 132 3.21 10.50 4.82
CA VAL A 132 3.07 9.07 5.12
C VAL A 132 1.87 8.83 6.03
N SER A 133 0.94 7.99 5.57
CA SER A 133 -0.22 7.56 6.35
C SER A 133 -0.39 6.05 6.28
N PHE A 134 -0.72 5.46 7.41
CA PHE A 134 -1.12 4.07 7.54
C PHE A 134 -2.51 4.03 8.17
N GLY A 135 -3.35 3.10 7.74
CA GLY A 135 -4.65 2.96 8.34
C GLY A 135 -5.30 1.60 8.19
N PHE A 136 -6.24 1.32 9.09
CA PHE A 136 -7.17 0.21 8.96
C PHE A 136 -8.60 0.73 8.92
N ASP A 137 -9.42 0.10 8.08
CA ASP A 137 -10.85 0.38 7.97
C ASP A 137 -11.66 -0.94 7.87
N ASN A 138 -12.98 -0.80 7.77
CA ASN A 138 -13.93 -1.87 7.52
C ASN A 138 -13.93 -2.96 8.60
N PHE A 139 -14.12 -2.55 9.85
CA PHE A 139 -14.26 -3.52 10.95
C PHE A 139 -15.53 -4.36 10.80
N ASN A 140 -15.38 -5.66 10.55
CA ASN A 140 -16.49 -6.58 10.29
C ASN A 140 -17.14 -7.15 11.57
N GLY A 141 -16.74 -6.66 12.74
CA GLY A 141 -17.15 -7.17 14.05
C GLY A 141 -16.14 -8.10 14.72
N THR A 142 -15.15 -8.60 13.98
CA THR A 142 -14.03 -9.41 14.51
C THR A 142 -12.68 -8.89 14.02
N HIS A 143 -12.56 -8.56 12.74
CA HIS A 143 -11.32 -8.11 12.12
C HIS A 143 -11.52 -6.78 11.38
N TRP A 144 -10.44 -6.00 11.31
CA TRP A 144 -10.28 -4.92 10.33
C TRP A 144 -9.82 -5.53 9.01
N THR A 145 -10.62 -5.38 7.95
CA THR A 145 -10.40 -6.12 6.71
C THR A 145 -9.66 -5.34 5.63
N ASP A 146 -9.51 -4.04 5.84
CA ASP A 146 -9.00 -3.12 4.83
C ASP A 146 -7.82 -2.36 5.42
N PHE A 147 -6.72 -2.28 4.69
CA PHE A 147 -5.53 -1.50 5.04
C PHE A 147 -5.29 -0.41 4.00
N LEU A 148 -5.05 0.81 4.48
CA LEU A 148 -4.81 2.00 3.69
C LEU A 148 -3.36 2.44 3.91
N PHE A 149 -2.67 2.78 2.83
CA PHE A 149 -1.32 3.31 2.87
C PHE A 149 -1.14 4.42 1.85
N SER A 150 -0.57 5.54 2.27
CA SER A 150 -0.10 6.59 1.38
C SER A 150 1.31 7.01 1.73
N MET A 151 2.10 7.37 0.72
CA MET A 151 3.44 7.93 0.90
C MET A 151 3.81 8.82 -0.27
N SER A 152 4.38 9.97 0.04
CA SER A 152 4.96 10.90 -0.93
C SER A 152 6.45 11.05 -0.71
N VAL A 153 7.23 10.88 -1.77
CA VAL A 153 8.67 11.09 -1.82
C VAL A 153 8.95 12.30 -2.69
N ARG A 154 9.82 13.20 -2.23
CA ARG A 154 10.29 14.36 -2.99
C ARG A 154 11.81 14.40 -2.93
N ASN A 155 12.45 14.49 -4.10
CA ASN A 155 13.91 14.39 -4.23
C ASN A 155 14.47 13.15 -3.52
N GLY A 156 14.03 11.98 -3.99
CA GLY A 156 14.45 10.67 -3.51
C GLY A 156 15.95 10.40 -3.64
N ASP A 157 16.38 9.19 -3.26
CA ASP A 157 17.79 8.83 -3.27
C ASP A 157 18.40 8.92 -4.69
N SER A 158 19.63 9.42 -4.74
CA SER A 158 20.52 9.43 -5.91
C SER A 158 20.85 8.04 -6.45
N ALA A 159 20.65 6.98 -5.67
CA ALA A 159 20.85 5.58 -6.06
C ALA A 159 19.57 4.88 -6.55
N SER A 160 18.56 5.65 -6.98
CA SER A 160 17.30 5.11 -7.49
C SER A 160 17.40 4.63 -8.93
N ARG A 161 16.48 3.74 -9.35
CA ARG A 161 16.42 3.24 -10.72
C ARG A 161 14.99 3.20 -11.28
N LEU A 162 14.88 3.47 -12.57
CA LEU A 162 13.68 3.24 -13.37
C LEU A 162 14.10 2.77 -14.77
N SER A 163 13.92 1.49 -15.05
CA SER A 163 14.30 0.88 -16.33
C SER A 163 13.31 1.26 -17.43
N ALA A 164 13.73 2.10 -18.37
CA ALA A 164 12.90 2.60 -19.45
C ALA A 164 13.75 2.84 -20.73
N PRO A 165 13.66 2.00 -21.78
CA PRO A 165 12.88 0.76 -21.93
C PRO A 165 13.64 -0.51 -21.47
N SER A 166 14.86 -0.38 -20.97
CA SER A 166 15.73 -1.50 -20.62
C SER A 166 16.51 -1.23 -19.33
N ASN A 167 17.27 -2.22 -18.86
CA ASN A 167 18.02 -2.14 -17.60
C ASN A 167 19.46 -1.67 -17.80
N VAL A 168 19.64 -0.77 -18.76
CA VAL A 168 20.92 -0.18 -19.14
C VAL A 168 20.73 1.32 -19.10
N ALA A 169 21.63 2.03 -18.42
CA ALA A 169 21.50 3.46 -18.15
C ALA A 169 20.12 3.79 -17.55
N ASP A 170 19.82 3.20 -16.39
CA ASP A 170 18.52 3.33 -15.72
C ASP A 170 18.60 3.93 -14.32
N ALA A 171 19.79 4.36 -13.89
CA ALA A 171 19.96 5.10 -12.65
C ALA A 171 19.52 6.57 -12.79
N GLY A 172 19.11 7.15 -11.66
CA GLY A 172 18.56 8.49 -11.59
C GLY A 172 17.98 8.83 -10.23
N THR A 173 17.09 9.82 -10.21
CA THR A 173 16.47 10.33 -8.99
C THR A 173 14.98 10.52 -9.20
N PHE A 174 14.17 10.00 -8.27
CA PHE A 174 12.76 10.34 -8.18
C PHE A 174 12.63 11.78 -7.66
N LEU A 175 12.33 12.73 -8.55
CA LEU A 175 11.98 14.09 -8.16
C LEU A 175 10.65 14.09 -7.38
N GLU A 176 9.75 13.20 -7.79
CA GLU A 176 8.46 12.92 -7.18
C GLU A 176 8.16 11.43 -7.32
N LEU A 177 7.68 10.81 -6.23
CA LEU A 177 7.10 9.47 -6.23
C LEU A 177 5.96 9.47 -5.20
N ASP A 178 4.75 9.19 -5.63
CA ASP A 178 3.57 9.08 -4.80
C ASP A 178 3.04 7.65 -4.89
N ILE A 179 2.72 7.08 -3.74
CA ILE A 179 2.13 5.75 -3.61
C ILE A 179 0.84 5.89 -2.81
N ASP A 180 -0.25 5.39 -3.38
CA ASP A 180 -1.55 5.21 -2.70
C ASP A 180 -1.95 3.75 -2.84
N LEU A 181 -2.35 3.12 -1.73
CA LEU A 181 -2.63 1.71 -1.67
C LEU A 181 -3.80 1.43 -0.73
N HIS A 182 -4.72 0.60 -1.21
CA HIS A 182 -5.81 0.01 -0.43
C HIS A 182 -5.78 -1.51 -0.61
N ALA A 183 -5.34 -2.22 0.44
CA ALA A 183 -5.35 -3.68 0.50
C ALA A 183 -6.61 -4.16 1.23
N THR A 184 -7.20 -5.27 0.77
CA THR A 184 -8.47 -5.79 1.29
C THR A 184 -8.39 -7.29 1.62
N GLY A 185 -9.34 -7.77 2.41
CA GLY A 185 -9.44 -9.18 2.79
C GLY A 185 -8.45 -9.59 3.88
N LEU A 186 -7.96 -8.62 4.66
CA LEU A 186 -7.05 -8.86 5.78
C LEU A 186 -7.81 -9.31 7.03
N GLU A 187 -7.06 -9.87 7.99
CA GLU A 187 -7.60 -10.28 9.30
C GLU A 187 -6.99 -9.43 10.43
N GLY A 188 -7.05 -8.09 10.29
CA GLY A 188 -6.47 -7.15 11.24
C GLY A 188 -7.05 -7.27 12.65
N LEU A 189 -6.20 -7.49 13.65
CA LEU A 189 -6.55 -7.62 15.06
C LEU A 189 -5.90 -6.51 15.89
N GLN A 190 -6.66 -5.98 16.84
CA GLN A 190 -6.08 -5.04 17.81
C GLN A 190 -5.28 -5.80 18.88
N ILE A 191 -3.99 -5.48 18.98
CA ILE A 191 -3.06 -6.02 19.97
C ILE A 191 -2.46 -4.83 20.74
N GLY A 192 -2.98 -4.59 21.94
CA GLY A 192 -2.61 -3.41 22.72
C GLY A 192 -2.97 -2.10 22.00
N ASN A 193 -1.95 -1.31 21.67
CA ASN A 193 -2.08 -0.02 20.99
C ASN A 193 -1.79 -0.10 19.49
N MET A 194 -1.88 -1.28 18.88
CA MET A 194 -1.73 -1.46 17.43
C MET A 194 -2.86 -2.30 16.88
N ILE A 195 -3.19 -2.10 15.61
CA ILE A 195 -3.91 -3.08 14.81
C ILE A 195 -2.89 -3.72 13.88
N GLU A 196 -2.86 -5.04 13.85
CA GLU A 196 -1.90 -5.82 13.07
C GLU A 196 -2.62 -6.88 12.22
N ALA A 197 -2.21 -7.05 10.97
CA ALA A 197 -2.62 -8.16 10.12
C ALA A 197 -1.37 -8.90 9.61
N ASN A 198 -1.40 -10.23 9.69
CA ASN A 198 -0.39 -11.12 9.13
C ASN A 198 -1.05 -12.00 8.08
N GLY A 199 -0.41 -12.14 6.91
CA GLY A 199 -0.95 -12.87 5.77
C GLY A 199 -1.23 -11.96 4.58
N ASP A 200 -1.31 -12.58 3.41
CA ASP A 200 -1.43 -11.87 2.14
C ASP A 200 -2.88 -11.35 1.94
N PRO A 201 -3.05 -10.12 1.40
CA PRO A 201 -4.37 -9.59 1.08
C PRO A 201 -5.05 -10.38 -0.04
N LEU A 202 -6.37 -10.27 -0.11
CA LEU A 202 -7.18 -10.86 -1.19
C LEU A 202 -7.35 -9.91 -2.38
N GLY A 203 -7.15 -8.61 -2.18
CA GLY A 203 -7.23 -7.60 -3.22
C GLY A 203 -6.36 -6.38 -2.90
N VAL A 204 -5.95 -5.67 -3.94
CA VAL A 204 -5.33 -4.35 -3.84
C VAL A 204 -5.88 -3.43 -4.92
N THR A 205 -6.04 -2.17 -4.58
CA THR A 205 -6.25 -1.06 -5.53
C THR A 205 -5.37 0.11 -5.11
N GLY A 206 -5.12 1.03 -6.03
CA GLY A 206 -4.28 2.20 -5.78
C GLY A 206 -3.32 2.44 -6.93
N SER A 207 -2.36 3.32 -6.74
CA SER A 207 -1.41 3.69 -7.79
C SER A 207 -0.03 4.04 -7.27
N MET A 208 0.95 3.98 -8.18
CA MET A 208 2.27 4.58 -8.03
C MET A 208 2.51 5.53 -9.19
N SER A 209 2.77 6.80 -8.90
CA SER A 209 3.00 7.81 -9.94
C SER A 209 4.13 8.74 -9.57
N GLY A 210 4.70 9.44 -10.54
CA GLY A 210 5.72 10.43 -10.24
C GLY A 210 6.58 10.87 -11.42
N LEU A 211 7.69 11.53 -11.07
CA LEU A 211 8.66 12.09 -11.99
C LEU A 211 10.07 11.62 -11.62
N PHE A 212 10.74 11.00 -12.57
CA PHE A 212 12.12 10.52 -12.44
C PHE A 212 13.04 11.26 -13.41
N LEU A 213 14.22 11.65 -12.95
CA LEU A 213 15.28 12.26 -13.76
C LEU A 213 16.41 11.25 -13.93
N GLY A 214 16.68 10.85 -15.17
CA GLY A 214 17.81 10.00 -15.50
C GLY A 214 19.15 10.74 -15.35
N SER A 215 20.19 10.03 -14.92
CA SER A 215 21.52 10.61 -14.63
C SER A 215 22.69 9.70 -15.03
N GLU A 216 22.44 8.68 -15.85
CA GLU A 216 23.39 7.64 -16.20
C GLU A 216 23.68 7.59 -17.71
N THR A 217 24.94 7.27 -18.03
CA THR A 217 25.35 6.82 -19.36
C THR A 217 26.07 5.49 -19.23
N GLN A 218 25.56 4.46 -19.89
CA GLN A 218 26.12 3.11 -19.84
C GLN A 218 26.10 2.49 -21.24
N ASN A 219 27.22 1.88 -21.66
CA ASN A 219 27.34 1.18 -22.95
C ASN A 219 26.92 2.01 -24.19
N GLY A 220 27.08 3.33 -24.14
CA GLY A 220 26.71 4.25 -25.23
C GLY A 220 25.22 4.60 -25.28
N GLN A 221 24.40 4.07 -24.37
CA GLN A 221 23.04 4.53 -24.10
C GLN A 221 23.08 5.54 -22.95
N THR A 222 22.26 6.58 -23.02
CA THR A 222 22.15 7.59 -21.97
C THR A 222 20.69 7.85 -21.63
N ASN A 223 20.40 7.92 -20.34
CA ASN A 223 19.18 8.50 -19.82
C ASN A 223 19.42 9.89 -19.19
N ASP A 224 20.67 10.35 -19.17
CA ASP A 224 21.06 11.61 -18.54
C ASP A 224 20.34 12.81 -19.19
N GLY A 225 19.67 13.59 -18.34
CA GLY A 225 18.88 14.75 -18.76
C GLY A 225 17.51 14.42 -19.36
N LEU A 226 17.10 13.14 -19.38
CA LEU A 226 15.73 12.74 -19.72
C LEU A 226 14.84 12.68 -18.48
N TYR A 227 13.58 13.05 -18.67
CA TYR A 227 12.55 13.09 -17.63
C TYR A 227 11.50 12.01 -17.92
N TYR A 228 11.14 11.25 -16.90
CA TYR A 228 10.25 10.10 -17.00
C TYR A 228 9.06 10.33 -16.09
N VAL A 229 7.88 10.56 -16.68
CA VAL A 229 6.62 10.63 -15.94
C VAL A 229 6.00 9.26 -15.97
N PHE A 230 5.79 8.64 -14.81
CA PHE A 230 5.18 7.32 -14.72
C PHE A 230 3.84 7.39 -13.98
N ASP A 231 2.95 6.50 -14.39
CA ASP A 231 1.63 6.31 -13.80
C ASP A 231 1.30 4.81 -13.87
N PHE A 232 1.28 4.18 -12.71
CA PHE A 232 1.08 2.75 -12.56
C PHE A 232 -0.11 2.45 -11.66
N ASP A 233 -0.96 1.53 -12.08
CA ASP A 233 -2.02 0.96 -11.28
C ASP A 233 -1.49 -0.25 -10.49
N LEU A 234 -1.84 -0.32 -9.21
CA LEU A 234 -1.55 -1.48 -8.36
C LEU A 234 -2.53 -2.62 -8.63
N ASN A 235 -2.03 -3.85 -8.63
CA ASN A 235 -2.82 -5.04 -8.86
C ASN A 235 -2.32 -6.26 -8.06
N MET A 236 -3.03 -7.37 -8.19
CA MET A 236 -2.69 -8.65 -7.54
C MET A 236 -1.98 -9.63 -8.49
N ASP A 237 -1.51 -9.18 -9.65
CA ASP A 237 -0.78 -10.00 -10.61
C ASP A 237 0.71 -9.95 -10.26
N ASN A 238 1.18 -11.01 -9.61
CA ASN A 238 2.56 -11.12 -9.13
C ASN A 238 3.08 -12.53 -9.43
N TRP A 239 4.16 -12.58 -10.21
CA TRP A 239 4.78 -13.81 -10.65
C TRP A 239 5.39 -14.59 -9.48
N ALA A 240 6.09 -13.91 -8.58
CA ALA A 240 6.72 -14.56 -7.44
C ALA A 240 5.69 -15.25 -6.55
N TYR A 241 4.55 -14.61 -6.31
CA TYR A 241 3.43 -15.17 -5.55
C TYR A 241 2.79 -16.35 -6.28
N ALA A 242 2.59 -16.25 -7.60
CA ALA A 242 2.03 -17.33 -8.41
C ALA A 242 2.92 -18.59 -8.40
N ASN A 243 4.24 -18.41 -8.26
CA ASN A 243 5.23 -19.47 -8.24
C ASN A 243 5.76 -19.79 -6.84
N ARG A 244 5.15 -19.28 -5.76
CA ARG A 244 5.68 -19.33 -4.38
C ARG A 244 6.03 -20.74 -3.89
N ASP A 245 5.29 -21.75 -4.36
CA ASP A 245 5.49 -23.16 -3.99
C ASP A 245 6.65 -23.82 -4.77
N ASP A 246 7.09 -23.20 -5.87
CA ASP A 246 8.15 -23.67 -6.77
C ASP A 246 9.44 -22.81 -6.66
N LEU A 247 9.47 -21.83 -5.76
CA LEU A 247 10.64 -21.00 -5.55
C LEU A 247 11.81 -21.80 -4.99
N VAL A 248 13.02 -21.42 -5.41
CA VAL A 248 14.27 -22.01 -4.96
C VAL A 248 15.17 -20.95 -4.32
N GLY A 249 15.82 -21.31 -3.22
CA GLY A 249 16.75 -20.45 -2.48
C GLY A 249 16.08 -19.54 -1.45
N ILE A 250 15.20 -18.63 -1.88
CA ILE A 250 14.49 -17.70 -1.00
C ILE A 250 13.01 -18.07 -0.97
N GLU A 251 12.49 -18.34 0.22
CA GLU A 251 11.07 -18.57 0.44
C GLU A 251 10.28 -17.27 0.27
N TYR A 252 9.04 -17.40 -0.21
CA TYR A 252 8.14 -16.27 -0.32
C TYR A 252 7.77 -15.74 1.08
N ALA A 253 7.93 -14.44 1.30
CA ALA A 253 7.65 -13.83 2.59
C ALA A 253 6.17 -13.41 2.67
N SER A 254 5.49 -13.81 3.74
CA SER A 254 4.10 -13.39 3.97
C SER A 254 4.01 -11.89 4.24
N SER A 255 2.94 -11.27 3.74
CA SER A 255 2.68 -9.86 4.01
C SER A 255 2.40 -9.58 5.48
N THR A 256 2.77 -8.39 5.95
CA THR A 256 2.45 -7.87 7.28
C THR A 256 2.06 -6.40 7.20
N PHE A 257 1.09 -6.02 8.02
CA PHE A 257 0.51 -4.68 8.05
C PHE A 257 0.25 -4.27 9.49
N ALA A 258 0.52 -3.02 9.85
CA ALA A 258 0.10 -2.48 11.12
C ALA A 258 -0.07 -0.98 11.14
N VAL A 259 -0.89 -0.52 12.10
CA VAL A 259 -1.07 0.89 12.43
C VAL A 259 -1.05 1.06 13.95
N ASN A 260 -0.37 2.10 14.43
CA ASN A 260 -0.50 2.51 15.84
C ASN A 260 -1.84 3.20 16.07
N VAL A 261 -2.56 2.76 17.10
CA VAL A 261 -3.86 3.32 17.51
C VAL A 261 -3.72 4.09 18.82
N SER A 262 -3.96 5.40 18.77
CA SER A 262 -3.92 6.25 19.96
C SER A 262 -5.24 6.18 20.76
N GLN A 263 -6.36 5.94 20.09
CA GLN A 263 -7.67 5.62 20.68
C GLN A 263 -8.46 4.75 19.71
N VAL A 264 -8.90 3.58 20.14
CA VAL A 264 -9.89 2.81 19.37
C VAL A 264 -11.25 3.43 19.65
N PRO A 265 -12.03 3.83 18.63
CA PRO A 265 -13.38 4.33 18.84
C PRO A 265 -14.13 3.30 19.68
N GLU A 266 -14.58 3.70 20.88
CA GLU A 266 -15.35 2.79 21.71
C GLU A 266 -16.52 2.28 20.86
N PRO A 267 -16.76 0.96 20.79
CA PRO A 267 -17.90 0.42 20.06
C PRO A 267 -19.14 1.20 20.48
N GLY A 268 -20.01 1.56 19.53
CA GLY A 268 -21.20 2.40 19.74
C GLY A 268 -22.20 1.90 20.80
N VAL A 269 -21.84 0.90 21.61
CA VAL A 269 -22.44 0.47 22.87
C VAL A 269 -22.76 1.65 23.79
N LEU A 270 -21.92 2.69 23.89
CA LEU A 270 -22.28 3.91 24.63
C LEU A 270 -23.46 4.66 23.98
N GLY A 271 -23.55 4.68 22.64
CA GLY A 271 -24.70 5.18 21.90
C GLY A 271 -25.96 4.34 22.13
N LEU A 272 -25.84 3.02 22.22
CA LEU A 272 -26.93 2.10 22.59
C LEU A 272 -27.39 2.32 24.04
N PHE A 273 -26.48 2.58 24.99
CA PHE A 273 -26.84 2.99 26.35
C PHE A 273 -27.55 4.35 26.36
N GLY A 274 -27.11 5.32 25.57
CA GLY A 274 -27.79 6.61 25.41
C GLY A 274 -29.21 6.48 24.86
N LEU A 275 -29.40 5.69 23.81
CA LEU A 275 -30.72 5.45 23.20
C LEU A 275 -31.66 4.65 24.12
N SER A 276 -31.13 3.65 24.85
CA SER A 276 -31.93 2.89 25.82
C SER A 276 -32.35 3.74 27.02
N LEU A 277 -31.51 4.68 27.48
CA LEU A 277 -31.88 5.67 28.50
C LEU A 277 -32.93 6.67 28.00
N ILE A 278 -32.85 7.14 26.75
CA ILE A 278 -33.88 7.97 26.13
C ILE A 278 -35.20 7.20 26.04
N GLY A 279 -35.17 5.92 25.63
CA GLY A 279 -36.35 5.05 25.59
C GLY A 279 -37.01 4.88 26.98
N LEU A 280 -36.20 4.69 28.02
CA LEU A 280 -36.66 4.63 29.41
C LEU A 280 -37.27 5.97 29.89
N ALA A 281 -36.65 7.10 29.56
CA ALA A 281 -37.15 8.42 29.91
C ALA A 281 -38.50 8.75 29.24
N ILE A 282 -38.66 8.38 27.96
CA ILE A 282 -39.94 8.54 27.23
C ILE A 282 -41.03 7.64 27.82
N ARG A 283 -40.71 6.38 28.18
CA ARG A 283 -41.67 5.47 28.81
C ARG A 283 -42.14 5.99 30.18
N ARG A 284 -41.24 6.60 30.95
CA ARG A 284 -41.56 7.16 32.28
C ARG A 284 -42.49 8.38 32.19
N ARG A 285 -42.37 9.21 31.14
CA ARG A 285 -43.28 10.35 30.89
C ARG A 285 -44.69 9.95 30.44
N LYS A 286 -44.89 8.77 29.87
CA LYS A 286 -46.23 8.27 29.50
C LYS A 286 -46.98 7.61 30.66
N SER A 287 -46.28 7.31 31.77
CA SER A 287 -46.84 6.58 32.92
C SER A 287 -47.08 7.49 34.14
N ALA A 288 -46.89 8.80 34.00
CA ALA A 288 -47.22 9.84 34.96
C ALA A 288 -48.31 10.75 34.34
#